data_AF-A0AAV9BRM2-F1
#
_entry.id   AF-A0AAV9BRM2-F1
#
_cell.length_a   1.000
_cell.length_b   1.000
_cell.length_c   1.000
_cell.angle_alpha   90.00
_cell.angle_beta   90.00
_cell.angle_gamma   90.00
#
_symmetry.space_group_name_H-M   'P 1'
#
loop_
_entity.id
_entity.type
_entity.pdbx_description
1 polymer ?
#
loop_
_entity_poly.entity_id
_entity_poly.type
_entity_poly.pdbx_seq_one_letter_code
_entity_poly.pdbx_strand_id
1 'polypeptide(L)' 'MQFDSAEDAENLYTQYSKQVGFNIRKNSTKIVNAIIRRRQYICSREDFRKND' A
#
# COMPACT_ATOMS: atom_id res chain seq x y z
N MET A 1 0.84 -11.31 -9.34
CA MET A 1 2.09 -10.53 -9.40
C MET A 1 2.99 -11.00 -8.28
N GLN A 2 4.24 -11.36 -8.57
CA GLN A 2 5.24 -11.72 -7.57
C GLN A 2 6.34 -10.65 -7.63
N PHE A 3 6.92 -10.33 -6.48
CA PHE A 3 7.97 -9.32 -6.34
C PHE A 3 9.10 -9.92 -5.52
N ASP A 4 10.34 -9.60 -5.87
CA ASP A 4 11.54 -10.04 -5.16
C ASP A 4 11.68 -9.36 -3.78
N SER A 5 11.00 -8.22 -3.58
CA SER A 5 11.03 -7.47 -2.33
C SER A 5 9.75 -6.67 -2.09
N ALA A 6 9.50 -6.36 -0.81
CA ALA A 6 8.39 -5.50 -0.42
C ALA A 6 8.53 -4.06 -0.97
N GLU A 7 9.76 -3.63 -1.25
CA GLU A 7 10.06 -2.32 -1.84
C GLU A 7 9.69 -2.26 -3.33
N ASP A 8 9.99 -3.29 -4.12
CA ASP A 8 9.53 -3.42 -5.51
C ASP A 8 8.00 -3.36 -5.63
N ALA A 9 7.31 -4.09 -4.75
CA ALA A 9 5.86 -4.03 -4.67
C ALA A 9 5.35 -2.61 -4.38
N GLU A 10 5.99 -1.92 -3.42
CA GLU A 10 5.65 -0.54 -3.05
C GLU A 10 5.89 0.45 -4.19
N ASN A 11 7.00 0.31 -4.92
CA ASN A 11 7.32 1.17 -6.04
C ASN A 11 6.29 0.99 -7.17
N LEU A 12 5.90 -0.25 -7.47
CA LEU A 12 4.87 -0.52 -8.47
C LEU A 12 3.52 0.09 -8.10
N TYR A 13 3.06 -0.10 -6.85
CA TYR A 13 1.80 0.50 -6.40
C TYR A 13 1.86 2.03 -6.39
N THR A 14 3.04 2.61 -6.11
CA THR A 14 3.26 4.06 -6.16
C THR A 14 3.20 4.59 -7.60
N GLN A 15 3.82 3.90 -8.56
CA GLN A 15 3.74 4.27 -9.97
C GLN A 15 2.31 4.16 -10.48
N TYR A 16 1.61 3.08 -10.13
CA TYR A 16 0.20 2.90 -10.44
C TYR A 16 -0.66 4.03 -9.88
N SER A 17 -0.47 4.39 -8.61
CA SER A 17 -1.24 5.47 -7.98
C SER A 17 -1.02 6.81 -8.68
N LYS A 18 0.24 7.13 -9.03
CA LYS A 18 0.59 8.32 -9.83
C LYS A 18 -0.11 8.32 -11.18
N GLN A 19 -0.07 7.20 -11.90
CA GLN A 19 -0.70 7.08 -13.22
C GLN A 19 -2.23 7.26 -13.15
N VAL A 20 -2.87 6.70 -12.13
CA VAL A 20 -4.33 6.81 -11.96
C VAL A 20 -4.74 8.14 -11.31
N GLY A 21 -3.81 8.87 -10.68
CA GLY A 21 -4.05 10.17 -10.07
C GLY A 21 -4.54 10.10 -8.62
N PHE A 22 -4.00 9.19 -7.81
CA PHE A 22 -4.20 9.15 -6.36
C PHE A 22 -2.90 8.84 -5.63
N ASN A 23 -2.90 9.00 -4.30
CA ASN A 23 -1.75 8.66 -3.47
C ASN A 23 -2.05 7.41 -2.65
N ILE A 24 -1.04 6.59 -2.39
CA ILE A 24 -1.15 5.45 -1.48
C ILE A 24 -0.53 5.81 -0.12
N ARG A 25 -1.10 5.27 0.97
CA ARG A 25 -0.56 5.36 2.34
C ARG A 25 -0.44 3.97 2.93
N LYS A 26 0.59 3.75 3.74
CA LYS A 26 0.75 2.52 4.53
C LYS A 26 -0.29 2.52 5.64
N ASN A 27 -1.16 1.51 5.67
CA ASN A 27 -2.16 1.34 6.72
C ASN A 27 -1.62 0.44 7.83
N SER A 28 -1.27 -0.81 7.48
CA SER A 28 -0.77 -1.78 8.46
C SER A 28 0.34 -2.65 7.87
N THR A 29 1.28 -3.05 8.72
CA THR A 29 2.30 -4.06 8.39
C THR A 29 2.25 -5.15 9.45
N LYS A 30 2.08 -6.40 9.02
CA LYS A 30 2.15 -7.58 9.87
C LYS A 30 3.53 -8.21 9.70
N ILE A 31 4.30 -8.21 10.78
CA ILE A 31 5.63 -8.83 10.87
C ILE A 31 5.52 -10.03 11.80
N VAL A 32 6.09 -11.17 11.41
CA VAL A 32 6.15 -12.39 12.22
C VAL A 32 7.56 -12.95 12.10
N ASN A 33 8.24 -13.18 13.23
CA ASN A 33 9.63 -13.64 13.27
C ASN A 33 10.57 -12.80 12.38
N ALA A 34 10.50 -11.47 12.49
CA ALA A 34 11.25 -10.50 11.68
C ALA A 34 10.97 -10.54 10.16
N ILE A 35 9.98 -11.31 9.69
CA ILE A 35 9.58 -11.40 8.28
C ILE A 35 8.27 -10.66 8.08
N ILE A 36 8.21 -9.78 7.07
CA ILE A 36 6.97 -9.13 6.65
C ILE A 36 6.05 -10.19 6.03
N ARG A 37 4.97 -10.54 6.73
CA ARG A 37 3.95 -11.48 6.25
C ARG A 37 2.87 -10.80 5.43
N ARG A 38 2.55 -9.55 5.75
CA ARG A 38 1.53 -8.77 5.04
C ARG A 38 1.80 -7.28 5.20
N ARG A 39 1.57 -6.51 4.13
CA ARG A 39 1.51 -5.05 4.19
C ARG A 39 0.26 -4.58 3.45
N GLN A 40 -0.49 -3.67 4.07
CA GLN A 40 -1.71 -3.11 3.51
C GLN A 40 -1.47 -1.64 3.16
N TYR A 41 -1.87 -1.28 1.95
CA TYR A 41 -1.88 0.10 1.47
C TYR A 41 -3.33 0.52 1.26
N ILE A 42 -3.64 1.76 1.59
CA ILE A 42 -4.93 2.40 1.31
C ILE A 42 -4.71 3.54 0.32
N CYS A 43 -5.68 3.80 -0.55
CA CYS A 43 -5.64 4.97 -1.43
C CYS A 43 -6.26 6.18 -0.74
N SER A 44 -5.71 7.36 -1.03
CA SER A 44 -6.20 8.64 -0.50
C SER A 44 -7.63 8.99 -0.92
N ARG A 45 -8.20 8.29 -1.91
CA ARG A 45 -9.59 8.48 -2.37
C ARG A 45 -10.63 7.81 -1.45
N GLU A 46 -10.22 6.89 -0.58
CA GLU A 46 -11.13 6.14 0.30
C GLU A 46 -11.14 6.69 1.74
N ASP A 47 -10.30 7.68 2.07
CA ASP A 47 -10.23 8.30 3.41
C ASP A 47 -11.35 9.33 3.67
N PHE A 48 -12.34 9.44 2.76
CA PHE A 48 -13.62 10.04 3.13
C PHE A 48 -14.36 9.04 4.01
N ARG A 49 -13.97 8.94 5.29
CA ARG A 49 -14.97 8.61 6.31
C ARG A 49 -16.08 9.62 6.08
N LYS A 50 -17.19 9.17 5.49
CA LYS A 50 -18.43 9.94 5.55
C LYS A 50 -18.65 10.16 7.04
N ASN A 51 -18.44 11.39 7.51
CA ASN A 51 -18.97 11.79 8.80
C ASN A 51 -20.46 11.51 8.70
N ASP A 52 -20.93 10.60 9.55
CA ASP A 52 -22.34 10.46 9.89
C ASP A 52 -22.80 11.72 10.63
#